data_AF-A0A956L5Y2-F1
#
_entry.id   AF-A0A956L5Y2-F1
#
_cell.length_a   1.000
_cell.length_b   1.000
_cell.length_c   1.000
_cell.angle_alpha   90.00
_cell.angle_beta   90.00
_cell.angle_gamma   90.00
#
_symmetry.space_group_name_H-M   'P 1'
#
loop_
_entity.id
_entity.type
_entity.pdbx_description
1 polymer ?
#
loop_
_entity_poly.entity_id
_entity_poly.type
_entity_poly.pdbx_seq_one_letter_code
_entity_poly.pdbx_strand_id
1 'polypeptide(L)'
;MSLVTAIALVVGLAGCMVEDGRDQSGANRGEWQGGEGATCAGACGDQAAAGCWCDDACAEYGDCCGDKAAVCEGAAPAAAGEPGAALGSFELTYYWVTEESSFGGADDVELYDDACNVLGRVPQGFADAIKLEGTGRLTDGRVLNYSGACGCPSSPCYFAVDQDHPWGYGVQSRALVPFRSVAVDKTVVPYGSTLYIEQLDGVTMPGEAPWGGFVHDGCVTADDTGSAIKGKHLDFFSARRADYLSLNAVLGVSHVTVHEGGERCAGGGGGGGGGGGGAEPPPPGGGGGGGANTLCFPGPAGDGSTCVPLVAGAAVGSGYDYPAPLSGNINYRAPINYIDLEAVGDVAIAANFTLSEVAQASKGRYAVVQPHAIARLQALRDELGAIGVNSGYRSPSYNTTVGGATHSRHMYGDAFDLAPVSVSLGTLESACTSHGGKLVEYETHVHCDWRYDPVDAKLFGAAALGAPPELDLSLGLSARLELHDGRWYAPAEGFDEGEPMRRWTALDADGAVLEEATGGSFAAPAGTAHVEVLVGAQHELSARVD
;
A
#
# COMPACT_ATOMS: atom_id res chain seq x y z
N MET A 1 40.84 -61.85 33.82
CA MET A 1 39.76 -62.07 34.81
C MET A 1 40.08 -61.23 36.04
N SER A 2 39.49 -60.04 36.15
CA SER A 2 39.07 -59.47 37.42
C SER A 2 38.16 -58.28 37.15
N LEU A 3 37.00 -58.33 37.80
CA LEU A 3 35.86 -57.45 37.69
C LEU A 3 36.23 -55.98 37.97
N VAL A 4 35.67 -55.07 37.18
CA VAL A 4 35.45 -53.68 37.60
C VAL A 4 33.95 -53.45 37.67
N THR A 5 33.48 -53.25 38.90
CA THR A 5 32.13 -52.90 39.28
C THR A 5 31.82 -51.47 38.83
N ALA A 6 30.82 -51.30 37.96
CA ALA A 6 30.26 -49.98 37.64
C ALA A 6 28.97 -49.76 38.44
N ILE A 7 29.00 -48.70 39.23
CA ILE A 7 27.95 -48.21 40.12
C ILE A 7 26.82 -47.60 39.27
N ALA A 8 25.59 -48.10 39.44
CA ALA A 8 24.39 -47.45 38.93
C ALA A 8 24.04 -46.26 39.84
N LEU A 9 24.28 -45.04 39.35
CA LEU A 9 23.84 -43.82 40.00
C LEU A 9 22.38 -43.56 39.59
N VAL A 10 21.47 -43.75 40.54
CA VAL A 10 20.07 -43.30 40.44
C VAL A 10 20.09 -41.78 40.62
N VAL A 11 19.93 -41.04 39.52
CA VAL A 11 19.58 -39.62 39.58
C VAL A 11 18.08 -39.53 39.44
N GLY A 12 17.40 -39.48 40.59
CA GLY A 12 16.07 -38.92 40.67
C GLY A 12 16.18 -37.41 40.53
N LEU A 13 15.75 -36.88 39.39
CA LEU A 13 15.40 -35.47 39.28
C LEU A 13 13.90 -35.36 39.48
N ALA A 14 13.56 -34.57 40.50
CA ALA A 14 12.23 -34.28 40.97
C ALA A 14 11.35 -33.81 39.82
N GLY A 15 10.19 -34.45 39.67
CA GLY A 15 9.07 -33.82 39.00
C GLY A 15 8.74 -32.53 39.73
N CYS A 16 8.59 -31.44 38.97
CA CYS A 16 7.90 -30.26 39.47
C CYS A 16 6.48 -30.70 39.79
N MET A 17 6.16 -30.82 41.08
CA MET A 17 4.78 -30.86 41.52
C MET A 17 4.19 -29.49 41.22
N VAL A 18 3.26 -29.44 40.27
CA VAL A 18 2.40 -28.28 40.02
C VAL A 18 1.38 -28.23 41.15
N GLU A 19 1.76 -27.66 42.29
CA GLU A 19 0.84 -27.32 43.38
C GLU A 19 0.69 -25.80 43.46
N ASP A 20 0.20 -25.23 42.37
CA ASP A 20 -0.78 -24.15 42.37
C ASP A 20 -1.27 -24.04 40.92
N GLY A 21 -2.41 -24.65 40.62
CA GLY A 21 -3.00 -24.65 39.28
C GLY A 21 -3.59 -23.29 38.91
N ARG A 22 -2.86 -22.19 39.13
CA ARG A 22 -3.29 -20.85 38.75
C ARG A 22 -2.32 -20.22 37.77
N ASP A 23 -2.84 -19.60 36.71
CA ASP A 23 -2.02 -18.83 35.78
C ASP A 23 -1.65 -17.45 36.34
N GLN A 24 -0.95 -16.62 35.55
CA GLN A 24 -0.51 -15.27 35.95
C GLN A 24 -1.66 -14.27 36.17
N SER A 25 -2.88 -14.60 35.74
CA SER A 25 -4.12 -13.86 36.03
C SER A 25 -4.81 -14.33 37.32
N GLY A 26 -4.32 -15.41 37.94
CA GLY A 26 -4.90 -16.02 39.14
C GLY A 26 -6.07 -16.97 38.83
N ALA A 27 -6.33 -17.27 37.56
CA ALA A 27 -7.39 -18.17 37.14
C ALA A 27 -6.97 -19.63 37.37
N ASN A 28 -7.87 -20.45 37.92
CA ASN A 28 -7.59 -21.84 38.27
C ASN A 28 -7.60 -22.70 36.97
N ARG A 29 -6.42 -23.05 36.45
CA ARG A 29 -6.18 -23.86 35.25
C ARG A 29 -5.72 -25.26 35.62
N GLY A 30 -6.35 -26.26 35.02
CA GLY A 30 -6.06 -27.68 35.26
C GLY A 30 -6.83 -28.56 34.28
N GLU A 31 -6.45 -29.84 34.20
CA GLU A 31 -6.99 -30.77 33.20
C GLU A 31 -8.53 -30.81 33.20
N TRP A 32 -9.12 -30.44 32.06
CA TRP A 32 -10.58 -30.40 31.92
C TRP A 32 -11.14 -31.81 31.78
N GLN A 33 -11.97 -32.23 32.73
CA GLN A 33 -12.49 -33.61 32.78
C GLN A 33 -13.71 -33.87 31.87
N GLY A 34 -14.06 -32.94 30.98
CA GLY A 34 -15.18 -33.07 30.06
C GLY A 34 -16.55 -32.81 30.71
N GLY A 35 -17.43 -32.13 29.98
CA GLY A 35 -18.79 -31.80 30.41
C GLY A 35 -19.69 -31.58 29.20
N GLU A 36 -20.92 -32.08 29.26
CA GLU A 36 -21.91 -31.90 28.18
C GLU A 36 -22.24 -30.41 28.03
N GLY A 37 -22.14 -29.89 26.80
CA GLY A 37 -22.41 -28.49 26.49
C GLY A 37 -21.20 -27.54 26.56
N ALA A 38 -20.00 -28.06 26.79
CA ALA A 38 -18.76 -27.31 26.66
C ALA A 38 -18.52 -26.89 25.20
N THR A 39 -18.51 -25.58 24.95
CA THR A 39 -18.31 -25.01 23.61
C THR A 39 -17.52 -23.71 23.69
N CYS A 40 -16.67 -23.46 22.70
CA CYS A 40 -16.00 -22.19 22.53
C CYS A 40 -16.83 -21.10 21.86
N ALA A 41 -18.09 -21.37 21.50
CA ALA A 41 -18.95 -20.39 20.85
C ALA A 41 -19.16 -19.16 21.76
N GLY A 42 -18.62 -18.02 21.35
CA GLY A 42 -18.68 -16.77 22.13
C GLY A 42 -17.69 -16.69 23.29
N ALA A 43 -16.72 -17.60 23.38
CA ALA A 43 -15.69 -17.64 24.43
C ALA A 43 -14.26 -17.75 23.88
N CYS A 44 -14.03 -17.51 22.58
CA CYS A 44 -12.70 -17.60 21.97
C CYS A 44 -11.69 -16.64 22.63
N GLY A 45 -10.52 -17.16 23.01
CA GLY A 45 -9.50 -16.44 23.78
C GLY A 45 -9.75 -16.40 25.30
N ASP A 46 -10.84 -16.99 25.78
CA ASP A 46 -11.26 -16.94 27.19
C ASP A 46 -11.73 -18.32 27.71
N GLN A 47 -12.13 -18.37 28.99
CA GLN A 47 -12.76 -19.55 29.57
C GLN A 47 -14.24 -19.64 29.14
N ALA A 48 -14.64 -20.76 28.56
CA ALA A 48 -16.04 -21.04 28.27
C ALA A 48 -16.85 -21.18 29.57
N ALA A 49 -18.15 -20.88 29.51
CA ALA A 49 -19.05 -20.97 30.67
C ALA A 49 -19.10 -22.38 31.30
N ALA A 50 -18.78 -23.41 30.53
CA ALA A 50 -18.70 -24.78 31.01
C ALA A 50 -17.40 -25.11 31.78
N GLY A 51 -16.38 -24.23 31.73
CA GLY A 51 -15.14 -24.33 32.50
C GLY A 51 -13.89 -24.75 31.71
N CYS A 52 -14.01 -25.18 30.46
CA CYS A 52 -12.87 -25.39 29.56
C CYS A 52 -12.39 -24.07 28.94
N TRP A 53 -11.16 -24.04 28.44
CA TRP A 53 -10.53 -22.84 27.88
C TRP A 53 -10.44 -22.88 26.35
N CYS A 54 -10.57 -21.70 25.75
CA CYS A 54 -10.60 -21.49 24.31
C CYS A 54 -9.46 -20.57 23.83
N ASP A 55 -8.37 -20.51 24.59
CA ASP A 55 -7.18 -19.72 24.32
C ASP A 55 -6.01 -20.61 23.84
N ASP A 56 -4.91 -19.99 23.40
CA ASP A 56 -3.77 -20.72 22.83
C ASP A 56 -2.99 -21.53 23.87
N ALA A 57 -3.08 -21.13 25.14
CA ALA A 57 -2.46 -21.83 26.25
C ALA A 57 -3.20 -23.11 26.64
N CYS A 58 -4.44 -23.32 26.19
CA CYS A 58 -5.25 -24.45 26.67
C CYS A 58 -4.62 -25.83 26.38
N ALA A 59 -3.83 -25.94 25.31
CA ALA A 59 -3.18 -27.17 24.91
C ALA A 59 -2.03 -27.54 25.86
N GLU A 60 -1.36 -26.53 26.43
CA GLU A 60 -0.31 -26.70 27.42
C GLU A 60 -0.90 -27.15 28.77
N TYR A 61 -2.05 -26.60 29.15
CA TYR A 61 -2.73 -26.90 30.41
C TYR A 61 -3.67 -28.13 30.35
N GLY A 62 -3.92 -28.68 29.15
CA GLY A 62 -4.83 -29.80 28.95
C GLY A 62 -6.28 -29.46 29.28
N ASP A 63 -6.67 -28.19 29.12
CA ASP A 63 -7.97 -27.66 29.52
C ASP A 63 -8.82 -27.17 28.32
N CYS A 64 -8.41 -27.48 27.09
CA CYS A 64 -9.11 -27.08 25.87
C CYS A 64 -10.55 -27.59 25.80
N CYS A 65 -11.46 -26.73 25.34
CA CYS A 65 -12.76 -27.22 24.85
C CYS A 65 -12.56 -28.02 23.56
N GLY A 66 -13.34 -29.10 23.40
CA GLY A 66 -13.19 -30.02 22.27
C GLY A 66 -13.52 -29.42 20.90
N ASP A 67 -14.22 -28.30 20.85
CA ASP A 67 -14.61 -27.59 19.63
C ASP A 67 -13.79 -26.32 19.36
N LYS A 68 -12.75 -26.04 20.17
CA LYS A 68 -11.92 -24.83 20.02
C LYS A 68 -11.44 -24.61 18.59
N ALA A 69 -10.86 -25.64 17.98
CA ALA A 69 -10.36 -25.53 16.60
C ALA A 69 -11.48 -25.23 15.59
N ALA A 70 -12.65 -25.87 15.76
CA ALA A 70 -13.77 -25.68 14.84
C ALA A 70 -14.45 -24.31 15.00
N VAL A 71 -14.44 -23.74 16.21
CA VAL A 71 -15.22 -22.55 16.55
C VAL A 71 -14.37 -21.27 16.59
N CYS A 72 -13.12 -21.35 17.05
CA CYS A 72 -12.24 -20.19 17.25
C CYS A 72 -11.15 -20.06 16.20
N GLU A 73 -10.75 -21.16 15.58
CA GLU A 73 -9.64 -21.16 14.61
C GLU A 73 -10.16 -21.16 13.16
N GLY A 74 -11.49 -21.15 12.99
CA GLY A 74 -12.15 -21.32 11.68
C GLY A 74 -11.95 -22.75 11.16
N ALA A 75 -12.84 -23.21 10.28
CA ALA A 75 -12.60 -24.48 9.60
C ALA A 75 -11.27 -24.38 8.86
N ALA A 76 -10.27 -25.17 9.28
CA ALA A 76 -9.04 -25.33 8.52
C ALA A 76 -9.42 -25.61 7.06
N PRO A 77 -8.90 -24.87 6.07
CA PRO A 77 -9.17 -25.21 4.68
C PRO A 77 -8.77 -26.67 4.48
N ALA A 78 -9.65 -27.42 3.82
CA ALA A 78 -9.35 -28.79 3.39
C ALA A 78 -7.95 -28.78 2.76
N ALA A 79 -7.09 -29.74 3.16
CA ALA A 79 -5.71 -29.83 2.67
C ALA A 79 -5.68 -29.50 1.18
N ALA A 80 -5.03 -28.39 0.84
CA ALA A 80 -4.94 -27.92 -0.54
C ALA A 80 -4.41 -29.07 -1.40
N GLY A 81 -5.11 -29.40 -2.50
CA GLY A 81 -4.69 -30.49 -3.38
C GLY A 81 -3.25 -30.28 -3.88
N GLU A 82 -2.59 -31.35 -4.31
CA GLU A 82 -1.19 -31.27 -4.76
C GLU A 82 -1.09 -30.54 -6.11
N PRO A 83 -0.02 -29.76 -6.34
CA PRO A 83 0.27 -29.22 -7.67
C PRO A 83 0.58 -30.34 -8.66
N GLY A 84 0.39 -30.04 -9.95
CA GLY A 84 0.71 -30.96 -11.04
C GLY A 84 2.21 -31.04 -11.34
N ALA A 85 2.57 -31.50 -12.54
CA ALA A 85 3.96 -31.68 -12.90
C ALA A 85 4.74 -30.35 -12.91
N ALA A 86 5.99 -30.38 -12.43
CA ALA A 86 6.87 -29.22 -12.47
C ALA A 86 7.21 -28.84 -13.93
N LEU A 87 6.91 -27.60 -14.31
CA LEU A 87 7.30 -27.01 -15.59
C LEU A 87 8.68 -26.33 -15.50
N GLY A 88 9.13 -26.03 -14.28
CA GLY A 88 10.48 -25.59 -13.95
C GLY A 88 10.56 -24.10 -13.59
N SER A 89 11.76 -23.53 -13.66
CA SER A 89 11.98 -22.11 -13.37
C SER A 89 11.67 -21.25 -14.59
N PHE A 90 10.87 -20.20 -14.40
CA PHE A 90 10.52 -19.20 -15.40
C PHE A 90 11.06 -17.84 -14.97
N GLU A 91 11.54 -17.04 -15.92
CA GLU A 91 11.76 -15.60 -15.72
C GLU A 91 10.42 -14.93 -15.42
N LEU A 92 10.39 -14.03 -14.43
CA LEU A 92 9.21 -13.29 -14.01
C LEU A 92 9.35 -11.81 -14.36
N THR A 93 8.40 -11.31 -15.15
CA THR A 93 8.16 -9.87 -15.34
C THR A 93 6.72 -9.53 -14.98
N TYR A 94 6.35 -8.25 -15.06
CA TYR A 94 5.00 -7.78 -14.76
C TYR A 94 4.52 -6.82 -15.86
N TYR A 95 3.21 -6.83 -16.09
CA TYR A 95 2.53 -5.86 -16.93
C TYR A 95 1.25 -5.35 -16.23
N TRP A 96 0.73 -4.22 -16.70
CA TRP A 96 -0.43 -3.54 -16.14
C TRP A 96 -1.21 -2.78 -17.21
N VAL A 97 -2.41 -2.30 -16.86
CA VAL A 97 -3.14 -1.36 -17.71
C VAL A 97 -2.54 0.03 -17.52
N THR A 98 -2.04 0.64 -18.60
CA THR A 98 -1.53 2.01 -18.52
C THR A 98 -2.67 2.99 -18.33
N GLU A 99 -2.49 4.06 -17.55
CA GLU A 99 -3.53 5.04 -17.26
C GLU A 99 -3.18 6.39 -17.88
N GLU A 100 -4.11 6.97 -18.62
CA GLU A 100 -3.92 8.26 -19.30
C GLU A 100 -3.62 9.38 -18.30
N SER A 101 -4.24 9.34 -17.11
CA SER A 101 -4.00 10.27 -16.00
C SER A 101 -2.54 10.31 -15.53
N SER A 102 -1.74 9.28 -15.83
CA SER A 102 -0.32 9.23 -15.46
C SER A 102 0.58 10.05 -16.40
N PHE A 103 0.03 10.64 -17.47
CA PHE A 103 0.79 11.36 -18.48
C PHE A 103 0.33 12.81 -18.56
N GLY A 104 1.25 13.75 -18.38
CA GLY A 104 1.01 15.17 -18.64
C GLY A 104 1.19 15.53 -20.12
N GLY A 105 0.77 16.74 -20.48
CA GLY A 105 0.90 17.26 -21.84
C GLY A 105 -0.45 17.67 -22.44
N ALA A 106 -0.42 18.06 -23.72
CA ALA A 106 -1.64 18.35 -24.47
C ALA A 106 -2.20 17.07 -25.11
N ASP A 107 -3.53 16.97 -25.20
CA ASP A 107 -4.23 15.86 -25.85
C ASP A 107 -4.21 16.04 -27.38
N ASP A 108 -3.07 15.78 -28.01
CA ASP A 108 -2.82 16.01 -29.42
C ASP A 108 -2.74 14.75 -30.29
N VAL A 109 -2.68 13.56 -29.68
CA VAL A 109 -2.64 12.28 -30.39
C VAL A 109 -4.02 11.63 -30.46
N GLU A 110 -4.51 11.37 -31.67
CA GLU A 110 -5.75 10.62 -31.88
C GLU A 110 -5.49 9.11 -31.85
N LEU A 111 -6.28 8.41 -31.03
CA LEU A 111 -6.40 6.94 -31.05
C LEU A 111 -7.59 6.55 -31.92
N TYR A 112 -7.44 5.52 -32.75
CA TYR A 112 -8.47 5.10 -33.70
C TYR A 112 -8.96 3.68 -33.45
N ASP A 113 -10.21 3.42 -33.84
CA ASP A 113 -10.70 2.06 -34.07
C ASP A 113 -10.38 1.56 -35.49
N ASP A 114 -10.67 0.29 -35.77
CA ASP A 114 -10.41 -0.32 -37.09
C ASP A 114 -11.21 0.29 -38.25
N ALA A 115 -12.24 1.09 -37.95
CA ALA A 115 -13.01 1.86 -38.93
C ALA A 115 -12.49 3.30 -39.07
N CYS A 116 -11.38 3.63 -38.42
CA CYS A 116 -10.76 4.96 -38.34
C CYS A 116 -11.64 6.04 -37.71
N ASN A 117 -12.55 5.65 -36.82
CA ASN A 117 -13.21 6.60 -35.92
C ASN A 117 -12.27 6.94 -34.77
N VAL A 118 -12.26 8.21 -34.36
CA VAL A 118 -11.47 8.66 -33.22
C VAL A 118 -12.12 8.15 -31.93
N LEU A 119 -11.36 7.38 -31.15
CA LEU A 119 -11.76 6.87 -29.84
C LEU A 119 -11.49 7.88 -28.71
N GLY A 120 -10.45 8.69 -28.87
CA GLY A 120 -10.04 9.73 -27.93
C GLY A 120 -8.84 10.50 -28.47
N ARG A 121 -8.61 11.69 -27.89
CA ARG A 121 -7.35 12.42 -28.01
C ARG A 121 -6.64 12.33 -26.68
N VAL A 122 -5.37 12.00 -26.70
CA VAL A 122 -4.59 11.65 -25.51
C VAL A 122 -3.19 12.27 -25.60
N PRO A 123 -2.45 12.40 -24.48
CA PRO A 123 -1.07 12.83 -24.50
C PRO A 123 -0.17 11.85 -25.26
N GLN A 124 0.85 12.36 -25.96
CA GLN A 124 1.83 11.53 -26.68
C GLN A 124 2.45 10.42 -25.81
N GLY A 125 2.77 10.72 -24.55
CA GLY A 125 3.32 9.73 -23.62
C GLY A 125 2.37 8.55 -23.36
N PHE A 126 1.07 8.82 -23.23
CA PHE A 126 0.08 7.75 -23.09
C PHE A 126 -0.07 6.95 -24.38
N ALA A 127 -0.08 7.60 -25.55
CA ALA A 127 -0.15 6.94 -26.84
C ALA A 127 1.03 5.98 -27.08
N ASP A 128 2.23 6.37 -26.65
CA ASP A 128 3.42 5.51 -26.71
C ASP A 128 3.34 4.34 -25.71
N ALA A 129 2.85 4.60 -24.48
CA ALA A 129 2.69 3.58 -23.46
C ALA A 129 1.63 2.54 -23.81
N ILE A 130 0.43 2.95 -24.24
CA ILE A 130 -0.65 2.01 -24.58
C ILE A 130 -0.31 1.13 -25.79
N LYS A 131 0.55 1.62 -26.68
CA LYS A 131 1.11 0.82 -27.78
C LYS A 131 2.03 -0.30 -27.29
N LEU A 132 2.74 -0.09 -26.19
CA LEU A 132 3.64 -1.08 -25.59
C LEU A 132 2.87 -2.06 -24.69
N GLU A 133 2.05 -1.53 -23.78
CA GLU A 133 1.31 -2.33 -22.78
C GLU A 133 0.12 -3.09 -23.39
N GLY A 134 -0.38 -2.65 -24.55
CA GLY A 134 -1.49 -3.28 -25.27
C GLY A 134 -2.88 -2.98 -24.69
N THR A 135 -2.98 -2.53 -23.44
CA THR A 135 -4.24 -2.10 -22.80
C THR A 135 -4.04 -0.79 -22.05
N GLY A 136 -4.96 0.16 -22.20
CA GLY A 136 -4.89 1.45 -21.50
C GLY A 136 -6.25 1.99 -21.10
N ARG A 137 -6.30 2.69 -19.98
CA ARG A 137 -7.50 3.34 -19.43
C ARG A 137 -7.44 4.83 -19.70
N LEU A 138 -8.47 5.34 -20.36
CA LEU A 138 -8.67 6.77 -20.58
C LEU A 138 -9.14 7.46 -19.30
N THR A 139 -8.94 8.77 -19.23
CA THR A 139 -9.42 9.65 -18.16
C THR A 139 -10.94 9.62 -17.99
N ASP A 140 -11.69 9.30 -19.04
CA ASP A 140 -13.14 9.12 -18.99
C ASP A 140 -13.60 7.74 -18.46
N GLY A 141 -12.65 6.88 -18.08
CA GLY A 141 -12.88 5.57 -17.48
C GLY A 141 -13.01 4.42 -18.47
N ARG A 142 -13.15 4.68 -19.78
CA ARG A 142 -13.12 3.62 -20.80
C ARG A 142 -11.73 2.98 -20.82
N VAL A 143 -11.69 1.67 -21.04
CA VAL A 143 -10.43 0.97 -21.30
C VAL A 143 -10.40 0.49 -22.75
N LEU A 144 -9.25 0.67 -23.37
CA LEU A 144 -8.99 0.37 -24.77
C LEU A 144 -8.00 -0.78 -24.84
N ASN A 145 -8.32 -1.78 -25.66
CA ASN A 145 -7.42 -2.88 -25.99
C ASN A 145 -6.87 -2.73 -27.41
N TYR A 146 -5.62 -3.11 -27.59
CA TYR A 146 -4.95 -3.20 -28.88
C TYR A 146 -5.68 -4.17 -29.83
N SER A 147 -6.03 -3.71 -31.03
CA SER A 147 -6.63 -4.53 -32.10
C SER A 147 -5.58 -5.04 -33.10
N GLY A 148 -4.51 -4.28 -33.31
CA GLY A 148 -3.53 -4.58 -34.35
C GLY A 148 -3.04 -3.35 -35.10
N ALA A 149 -2.12 -3.59 -36.03
CA ALA A 149 -1.79 -2.60 -37.04
C ALA A 149 -3.00 -2.38 -37.95
N CYS A 150 -3.38 -1.11 -38.14
CA CYS A 150 -4.48 -0.69 -39.00
C CYS A 150 -4.03 0.37 -40.02
N GLY A 151 -4.91 0.69 -40.97
CA GLY A 151 -4.67 1.66 -42.05
C GLY A 151 -5.11 3.10 -41.74
N CYS A 152 -5.32 3.44 -40.47
CA CYS A 152 -5.76 4.76 -40.04
C CYS A 152 -4.58 5.77 -39.99
N PRO A 153 -4.84 7.09 -39.79
CA PRO A 153 -3.78 8.09 -39.77
C PRO A 153 -2.67 7.81 -38.74
N SER A 154 -3.01 7.18 -37.61
CA SER A 154 -2.06 6.58 -36.67
C SER A 154 -2.35 5.08 -36.53
N SER A 155 -1.31 4.32 -36.22
CA SER A 155 -1.34 2.86 -36.03
C SER A 155 -0.46 2.51 -34.83
N PRO A 156 -0.89 1.63 -33.91
CA PRO A 156 -1.99 0.66 -34.04
C PRO A 156 -3.40 1.22 -33.77
N CYS A 157 -4.43 0.41 -34.04
CA CYS A 157 -5.81 0.68 -33.66
C CYS A 157 -6.21 -0.09 -32.41
N TYR A 158 -7.30 0.39 -31.78
CA TYR A 158 -7.81 -0.10 -30.52
C TYR A 158 -9.32 -0.34 -30.59
N PHE A 159 -9.87 -0.99 -29.59
CA PHE A 159 -11.32 -1.04 -29.38
C PHE A 159 -11.63 -0.82 -27.90
N ALA A 160 -12.77 -0.20 -27.63
CA ALA A 160 -13.26 -0.05 -26.26
C ALA A 160 -13.74 -1.41 -25.73
N VAL A 161 -13.28 -1.76 -24.54
CA VAL A 161 -13.66 -3.03 -23.90
C VAL A 161 -15.04 -2.92 -23.25
N ASP A 162 -15.72 -4.06 -23.12
CA ASP A 162 -17.02 -4.12 -22.45
C ASP A 162 -16.88 -4.16 -20.91
N GLN A 163 -18.01 -4.06 -20.22
CA GLN A 163 -18.05 -4.05 -18.75
C GLN A 163 -17.69 -5.39 -18.11
N ASP A 164 -17.77 -6.50 -18.85
CA ASP A 164 -17.40 -7.83 -18.38
C ASP A 164 -15.88 -8.04 -18.41
N HIS A 165 -15.13 -7.14 -19.08
CA HIS A 165 -13.68 -7.16 -19.22
C HIS A 165 -13.05 -5.86 -18.68
N PRO A 166 -13.25 -5.52 -17.38
CA PRO A 166 -12.89 -4.20 -16.81
C PRO A 166 -11.38 -3.90 -16.81
N TRP A 167 -10.56 -4.91 -17.08
CA TRP A 167 -9.10 -4.85 -17.14
C TRP A 167 -8.54 -5.21 -18.52
N GLY A 168 -9.40 -5.45 -19.49
CA GLY A 168 -9.03 -5.77 -20.86
C GLY A 168 -9.15 -7.25 -21.23
N TYR A 169 -8.91 -7.50 -22.51
CA TYR A 169 -8.86 -8.83 -23.10
C TYR A 169 -7.41 -9.28 -23.27
N GLY A 170 -7.13 -10.51 -22.86
CA GLY A 170 -5.95 -11.25 -23.27
C GLY A 170 -6.21 -12.05 -24.55
N VAL A 171 -5.48 -13.14 -24.73
CA VAL A 171 -5.61 -13.99 -25.92
C VAL A 171 -6.94 -14.74 -25.94
N GLN A 172 -7.45 -15.02 -27.14
CA GLN A 172 -8.71 -15.75 -27.33
C GLN A 172 -9.91 -15.09 -26.60
N SER A 173 -9.87 -13.77 -26.41
CA SER A 173 -10.91 -13.00 -25.72
C SER A 173 -11.09 -13.40 -24.25
N ARG A 174 -10.04 -13.91 -23.59
CA ARG A 174 -10.05 -14.17 -22.15
C ARG A 174 -9.98 -12.84 -21.39
N ALA A 175 -10.71 -12.73 -20.29
CA ALA A 175 -10.61 -11.57 -19.42
C ALA A 175 -9.26 -11.55 -18.69
N LEU A 176 -8.61 -10.40 -18.68
CA LEU A 176 -7.47 -10.17 -17.80
C LEU A 176 -8.01 -9.99 -16.38
N VAL A 177 -7.50 -10.81 -15.46
CA VAL A 177 -7.92 -10.80 -14.06
C VAL A 177 -6.71 -10.42 -13.20
N PRO A 178 -6.75 -9.30 -12.46
CA PRO A 178 -5.69 -8.86 -11.56
C PRO A 178 -5.17 -10.00 -10.70
N PHE A 179 -3.84 -10.16 -10.72
CA PHE A 179 -3.09 -11.20 -10.02
C PHE A 179 -3.47 -12.65 -10.35
N ARG A 180 -4.34 -12.89 -11.33
CA ARG A 180 -4.74 -14.26 -11.73
C ARG A 180 -4.36 -14.58 -13.15
N SER A 181 -4.17 -13.58 -14.01
CA SER A 181 -3.78 -13.78 -15.40
C SER A 181 -2.26 -13.66 -15.59
N VAL A 182 -1.70 -14.52 -16.44
CA VAL A 182 -0.30 -14.47 -16.86
C VAL A 182 -0.17 -14.49 -18.37
N ALA A 183 0.79 -13.74 -18.89
CA ALA A 183 1.22 -13.84 -20.27
C ALA A 183 2.28 -14.93 -20.42
N VAL A 184 2.12 -15.80 -21.42
CA VAL A 184 3.01 -16.96 -21.63
C VAL A 184 3.37 -17.14 -23.11
N ASP A 185 4.42 -17.92 -23.35
CA ASP A 185 4.68 -18.52 -24.66
C ASP A 185 3.82 -19.78 -24.84
N LYS A 186 2.88 -19.75 -25.79
CA LYS A 186 1.96 -20.87 -26.09
C LYS A 186 2.64 -22.17 -26.47
N THR A 187 3.90 -22.12 -26.92
CA THR A 187 4.67 -23.32 -27.26
C THR A 187 5.21 -24.04 -26.04
N VAL A 188 5.27 -23.36 -24.89
CA VAL A 188 5.68 -23.90 -23.59
C VAL A 188 4.48 -24.16 -22.70
N VAL A 189 3.55 -23.19 -22.59
CA VAL A 189 2.32 -23.30 -21.80
C VAL A 189 1.11 -22.99 -22.68
N PRO A 190 0.22 -23.96 -22.95
CA PRO A 190 -1.00 -23.69 -23.72
C PRO A 190 -1.87 -22.62 -23.06
N TYR A 191 -2.48 -21.74 -23.86
CA TYR A 191 -3.40 -20.73 -23.34
C TYR A 191 -4.60 -21.37 -22.62
N GLY A 192 -5.03 -20.73 -21.54
CA GLY A 192 -6.06 -21.22 -20.64
C GLY A 192 -5.61 -22.32 -19.68
N SER A 193 -4.33 -22.72 -19.71
CA SER A 193 -3.79 -23.63 -18.68
C SER A 193 -3.82 -22.96 -17.33
N THR A 194 -4.27 -23.69 -16.32
CA THR A 194 -4.11 -23.29 -14.92
C THR A 194 -2.73 -23.72 -14.43
N LEU A 195 -2.02 -22.82 -13.77
CA LEU A 195 -0.68 -23.01 -13.25
C LEU A 195 -0.67 -22.79 -11.75
N TYR A 196 0.29 -23.43 -11.08
CA TYR A 196 0.63 -23.14 -9.69
C TYR A 196 2.03 -22.53 -9.63
N ILE A 197 2.16 -21.40 -8.94
CA ILE A 197 3.40 -20.67 -8.74
C ILE A 197 3.68 -20.62 -7.23
N GLU A 198 4.71 -21.35 -6.80
CA GLU A 198 5.05 -21.52 -5.38
C GLU A 198 5.25 -20.17 -4.67
N GLN A 199 5.95 -19.24 -5.31
CA GLN A 199 6.31 -17.95 -4.74
C GLN A 199 5.12 -17.01 -4.55
N LEU A 200 3.97 -17.29 -5.17
CA LEU A 200 2.75 -16.50 -4.99
C LEU A 200 1.83 -17.09 -3.91
N ASP A 201 2.03 -18.33 -3.48
CA ASP A 201 1.15 -18.96 -2.47
C ASP A 201 1.41 -18.36 -1.08
N GLY A 202 0.33 -17.91 -0.43
CA GLY A 202 0.38 -17.21 0.85
C GLY A 202 0.73 -15.73 0.76
N VAL A 203 0.97 -15.18 -0.44
CA VAL A 203 1.31 -13.76 -0.60
C VAL A 203 0.05 -12.92 -0.63
N THR A 204 -0.01 -11.87 0.19
CA THR A 204 -1.14 -10.93 0.16
C THR A 204 -1.01 -10.02 -1.06
N MET A 205 -2.00 -10.04 -1.94
CA MET A 205 -2.01 -9.20 -3.13
C MET A 205 -2.32 -7.74 -2.78
N PRO A 206 -1.59 -6.77 -3.35
CA PRO A 206 -1.86 -5.35 -3.11
C PRO A 206 -3.20 -4.92 -3.70
N GLY A 207 -3.69 -3.76 -3.26
CA GLY A 207 -4.99 -3.23 -3.66
C GLY A 207 -6.15 -3.72 -2.78
N GLU A 208 -7.37 -3.40 -3.20
CA GLU A 208 -8.59 -3.72 -2.47
C GLU A 208 -9.44 -4.76 -3.20
N ALA A 209 -10.32 -5.43 -2.46
CA ALA A 209 -11.31 -6.32 -3.03
C ALA A 209 -12.16 -5.58 -4.08
N PRO A 210 -12.62 -6.26 -5.15
CA PRO A 210 -12.52 -7.71 -5.37
C PRO A 210 -11.19 -8.14 -6.03
N TRP A 211 -10.35 -7.21 -6.44
CA TRP A 211 -9.20 -7.49 -7.31
C TRP A 211 -7.87 -7.60 -6.56
N GLY A 212 -7.79 -7.13 -5.32
CA GLY A 212 -6.62 -7.17 -4.45
C GLY A 212 -7.01 -7.40 -2.99
N GLY A 213 -6.04 -7.34 -2.08
CA GLY A 213 -6.26 -7.48 -0.62
C GLY A 213 -6.57 -8.91 -0.15
N PHE A 214 -6.48 -9.90 -1.05
CA PHE A 214 -6.63 -11.31 -0.73
C PHE A 214 -5.26 -11.99 -0.62
N VAL A 215 -5.20 -13.09 0.13
CA VAL A 215 -4.04 -13.98 0.15
C VAL A 215 -4.10 -14.87 -1.08
N HIS A 216 -3.11 -14.76 -1.94
CA HIS A 216 -3.01 -15.52 -3.18
C HIS A 216 -2.70 -17.00 -2.87
N ASP A 217 -3.31 -17.91 -3.61
CA ASP A 217 -3.25 -19.37 -3.38
C ASP A 217 -2.24 -20.07 -4.33
N GLY A 218 -1.36 -19.27 -4.93
CA GLY A 218 -0.41 -19.69 -5.97
C GLY A 218 -1.02 -19.94 -7.35
N CYS A 219 -2.35 -19.94 -7.52
CA CYS A 219 -2.98 -20.33 -8.77
C CYS A 219 -3.22 -19.17 -9.75
N VAL A 220 -2.77 -19.35 -10.99
CA VAL A 220 -2.94 -18.39 -12.10
C VAL A 220 -3.40 -19.08 -13.37
N THR A 221 -3.86 -18.34 -14.36
CA THR A 221 -4.30 -18.84 -15.66
C THR A 221 -3.55 -18.15 -16.80
N ALA A 222 -3.11 -18.94 -17.79
CA ALA A 222 -2.44 -18.47 -18.99
C ALA A 222 -3.40 -17.76 -19.95
N ASP A 223 -3.82 -16.55 -19.59
CA ASP A 223 -4.84 -15.79 -20.30
C ASP A 223 -4.28 -14.80 -21.33
N ASP A 224 -2.97 -14.57 -21.36
CA ASP A 224 -2.39 -13.54 -22.21
C ASP A 224 -1.09 -13.94 -22.94
N THR A 225 -0.57 -13.06 -23.80
CA THR A 225 0.70 -13.25 -24.50
C THR A 225 1.34 -11.92 -24.88
N GLY A 226 2.67 -11.92 -24.99
CA GLY A 226 3.44 -10.77 -25.49
C GLY A 226 4.46 -11.19 -26.55
N SER A 227 4.88 -10.25 -27.39
CA SER A 227 5.93 -10.52 -28.39
C SER A 227 7.27 -10.84 -27.75
N ALA A 228 7.56 -10.23 -26.59
CA ALA A 228 8.77 -10.46 -25.81
C ALA A 228 8.71 -11.75 -24.97
N ILE A 229 7.51 -12.25 -24.68
CA ILE A 229 7.33 -13.45 -23.85
C ILE A 229 7.60 -14.69 -24.70
N LYS A 230 8.76 -15.32 -24.46
CA LYS A 230 9.28 -16.45 -25.24
C LYS A 230 9.93 -17.49 -24.33
N GLY A 231 9.70 -18.76 -24.62
CA GLY A 231 10.24 -19.85 -23.81
C GLY A 231 9.68 -19.86 -22.38
N LYS A 232 10.56 -20.06 -21.39
CA LYS A 232 10.19 -20.05 -19.96
C LYS A 232 10.25 -18.64 -19.39
N HIS A 233 9.45 -17.75 -19.96
CA HIS A 233 9.24 -16.38 -19.50
C HIS A 233 7.74 -16.22 -19.22
N LEU A 234 7.41 -15.69 -18.05
CA LEU A 234 6.06 -15.47 -17.56
C LEU A 234 5.92 -14.00 -17.18
N ASP A 235 4.88 -13.35 -17.71
CA ASP A 235 4.54 -11.96 -17.37
C ASP A 235 3.31 -11.95 -16.48
N PHE A 236 3.41 -11.44 -15.25
CA PHE A 236 2.32 -11.49 -14.28
C PHE A 236 1.48 -10.21 -14.32
N PHE A 237 0.16 -10.38 -14.48
CA PHE A 237 -0.74 -9.25 -14.59
C PHE A 237 -1.00 -8.60 -13.23
N SER A 238 -0.41 -7.43 -13.03
CA SER A 238 -0.50 -6.68 -11.77
C SER A 238 -1.66 -5.67 -11.74
N ALA A 239 -2.41 -5.55 -12.84
CA ALA A 239 -3.50 -4.59 -13.05
C ALA A 239 -3.06 -3.12 -13.09
N ARG A 240 -2.39 -2.62 -12.05
CA ARG A 240 -1.90 -1.24 -11.93
C ARG A 240 -0.40 -1.22 -11.66
N ARG A 241 0.28 -0.19 -12.15
CA ARG A 241 1.72 0.01 -11.88
C ARG A 241 2.03 0.10 -10.38
N ALA A 242 1.18 0.74 -9.60
CA ALA A 242 1.34 0.86 -8.14
C ALA A 242 1.25 -0.50 -7.44
N ASP A 243 0.38 -1.39 -7.93
CA ASP A 243 0.25 -2.75 -7.42
C ASP A 243 1.49 -3.58 -7.75
N TYR A 244 2.01 -3.47 -8.98
CA TYR A 244 3.31 -4.05 -9.34
C TYR A 244 4.42 -3.59 -8.38
N LEU A 245 4.57 -2.28 -8.17
CA LEU A 245 5.64 -1.76 -7.30
C LEU A 245 5.53 -2.32 -5.87
N SER A 246 4.31 -2.40 -5.34
CA SER A 246 4.03 -2.94 -4.00
C SER A 246 4.33 -4.43 -3.93
N LEU A 247 3.86 -5.20 -4.91
CA LEU A 247 4.08 -6.63 -4.95
C LEU A 247 5.55 -6.99 -5.17
N ASN A 248 6.24 -6.27 -6.07
CA ASN A 248 7.64 -6.51 -6.36
C ASN A 248 8.54 -6.19 -5.16
N ALA A 249 8.17 -5.22 -4.32
CA ALA A 249 8.85 -4.94 -3.06
C ALA A 249 8.73 -6.09 -2.04
N VAL A 250 7.61 -6.84 -2.08
CA VAL A 250 7.37 -8.01 -1.20
C VAL A 250 8.00 -9.29 -1.77
N LEU A 251 7.78 -9.57 -3.05
CA LEU A 251 8.26 -10.80 -3.70
C LEU A 251 9.76 -10.75 -3.96
N GLY A 252 10.28 -9.64 -4.52
CA GLY A 252 11.71 -9.43 -4.76
C GLY A 252 12.42 -10.47 -5.63
N VAL A 253 11.69 -11.28 -6.41
CA VAL A 253 12.24 -12.36 -7.25
C VAL A 253 12.19 -12.01 -8.73
N SER A 254 13.23 -12.43 -9.47
CA SER A 254 13.27 -12.35 -10.93
C SER A 254 12.89 -13.66 -11.62
N HIS A 255 12.73 -14.75 -10.86
CA HIS A 255 12.37 -16.07 -11.36
C HIS A 255 11.41 -16.76 -10.38
N VAL A 256 10.51 -17.58 -10.92
CA VAL A 256 9.54 -18.36 -10.16
C VAL A 256 9.53 -19.83 -10.54
N THR A 257 9.12 -20.69 -9.61
CA THR A 257 8.92 -22.12 -9.84
C THR A 257 7.48 -22.33 -10.31
N VAL A 258 7.32 -22.85 -11.51
CA VAL A 258 6.01 -23.07 -12.13
C VAL A 258 5.70 -24.56 -12.23
N HIS A 259 4.49 -24.93 -11.85
CA HIS A 259 3.90 -26.26 -12.00
C HIS A 259 2.60 -26.18 -12.79
N GLU A 260 2.18 -27.30 -13.38
CA GLU A 260 0.79 -27.45 -13.79
C GLU A 260 -0.14 -27.30 -12.57
N GLY A 261 -1.32 -26.71 -12.74
CA GLY A 261 -2.21 -26.38 -11.62
C GLY A 261 -2.70 -27.58 -10.82
N GLY A 262 -2.79 -28.77 -11.42
CA GLY A 262 -3.13 -30.02 -10.72
C GLY A 262 -4.43 -29.94 -9.90
N GLU A 263 -4.48 -30.69 -8.80
CA GLU A 263 -5.58 -30.61 -7.83
C GLU A 263 -5.51 -29.29 -7.03
N ARG A 264 -4.30 -28.73 -6.87
CA ARG A 264 -4.07 -27.46 -6.16
C ARG A 264 -4.96 -26.32 -6.68
N CYS A 265 -5.12 -26.26 -7.99
CA CYS A 265 -5.86 -25.19 -8.66
C CYS A 265 -7.20 -25.63 -9.28
N ALA A 266 -7.63 -26.87 -9.03
CA ALA A 266 -8.86 -27.43 -9.60
C ALA A 266 -10.16 -26.79 -9.05
N GLY A 267 -10.08 -26.07 -7.92
CA GLY A 267 -11.24 -25.44 -7.26
C GLY A 267 -11.43 -23.94 -7.52
N GLY A 268 -10.50 -23.27 -8.22
CA GLY A 268 -10.48 -21.80 -8.35
C GLY A 268 -10.71 -21.24 -9.75
N GLY A 269 -10.82 -22.09 -10.78
CA GLY A 269 -10.89 -21.66 -12.18
C GLY A 269 -12.26 -21.89 -12.83
N GLY A 270 -13.07 -20.84 -12.97
CA GLY A 270 -14.17 -20.81 -13.94
C GLY A 270 -15.43 -20.08 -13.47
N GLY A 271 -15.65 -18.86 -13.96
CA GLY A 271 -16.86 -18.11 -13.65
C GLY A 271 -17.14 -16.87 -14.51
N GLY A 272 -16.78 -16.87 -15.80
CA GLY A 272 -17.30 -15.90 -16.78
C GLY A 272 -18.24 -16.61 -17.77
N GLY A 273 -19.54 -16.31 -17.73
CA GLY A 273 -20.47 -16.68 -18.81
C GLY A 273 -21.93 -17.00 -18.43
N GLY A 274 -22.74 -15.95 -18.19
CA GLY A 274 -24.13 -15.85 -18.69
C GLY A 274 -25.30 -16.47 -17.89
N GLY A 275 -26.23 -15.61 -17.46
CA GLY A 275 -27.64 -15.99 -17.19
C GLY A 275 -28.26 -15.31 -15.98
N GLY A 276 -29.14 -14.32 -16.21
CA GLY A 276 -29.79 -13.54 -15.15
C GLY A 276 -30.71 -14.33 -14.22
N GLY A 277 -30.92 -13.77 -13.02
CA GLY A 277 -31.90 -14.20 -12.03
C GLY A 277 -31.51 -13.75 -10.64
N GLY A 278 -32.26 -12.78 -10.10
CA GLY A 278 -31.92 -12.10 -8.84
C GLY A 278 -31.94 -12.97 -7.60
N ALA A 279 -31.05 -12.64 -6.67
CA ALA A 279 -31.26 -12.75 -5.23
C ALA A 279 -30.33 -11.74 -4.54
N GLU A 280 -30.93 -10.79 -3.84
CA GLU A 280 -30.28 -9.78 -3.00
C GLU A 280 -29.57 -10.48 -1.83
N PRO A 281 -28.29 -10.16 -1.50
CA PRO A 281 -27.67 -10.65 -0.28
C PRO A 281 -28.29 -9.96 0.95
N PRO A 282 -28.49 -10.69 2.07
CA PRO A 282 -29.11 -10.12 3.26
C PRO A 282 -28.20 -9.06 3.90
N PRO A 283 -28.76 -8.10 4.66
CA PRO A 283 -27.99 -6.99 5.22
C PRO A 283 -26.96 -7.50 6.24
N PRO A 284 -25.77 -6.89 6.34
CA PRO A 284 -24.83 -7.25 7.38
C PRO A 284 -25.43 -6.90 8.74
N GLY A 285 -25.72 -7.93 9.52
CA GLY A 285 -26.12 -7.81 10.92
C GLY A 285 -24.97 -7.22 11.72
N GLY A 286 -25.27 -6.15 12.46
CA GLY A 286 -24.37 -5.57 13.44
C GLY A 286 -24.11 -6.56 14.59
N GLY A 287 -22.83 -6.73 14.91
CA GLY A 287 -22.35 -7.48 16.07
C GLY A 287 -20.94 -7.02 16.43
N GLY A 288 -20.84 -6.05 17.33
CA GLY A 288 -19.57 -5.64 17.93
C GLY A 288 -19.06 -6.69 18.92
N GLY A 289 -17.74 -6.90 18.94
CA GLY A 289 -17.05 -7.84 19.83
C GLY A 289 -15.55 -7.57 19.94
N GLY A 290 -15.16 -6.58 20.75
CA GLY A 290 -14.16 -6.68 21.84
C GLY A 290 -12.80 -7.38 21.69
N GLY A 291 -12.21 -7.58 20.51
CA GLY A 291 -10.77 -7.90 20.40
C GLY A 291 -9.93 -6.69 20.80
N ALA A 292 -8.82 -6.88 21.55
CA ALA A 292 -7.97 -5.77 22.02
C ALA A 292 -7.69 -4.78 20.88
N ASN A 293 -8.12 -3.52 21.07
CA ASN A 293 -7.99 -2.47 20.08
C ASN A 293 -6.52 -2.04 19.99
N THR A 294 -5.69 -2.81 19.28
CA THR A 294 -4.25 -2.57 19.14
C THR A 294 -3.88 -2.29 17.68
N LEU A 295 -2.85 -1.46 17.50
CA LEU A 295 -2.22 -1.13 16.22
C LEU A 295 -0.81 -1.69 16.20
N CYS A 296 -0.43 -2.39 15.13
CA CYS A 296 0.87 -3.04 15.02
C CYS A 296 1.76 -2.34 13.99
N PHE A 297 3.04 -2.22 14.32
CA PHE A 297 4.09 -1.60 13.52
C PHE A 297 5.14 -2.66 13.15
N PRO A 298 5.97 -2.41 12.10
CA PRO A 298 7.04 -3.33 11.69
C PRO A 298 7.92 -3.80 12.85
N GLY A 299 8.21 -2.94 13.81
CA GLY A 299 9.02 -3.27 14.99
C GLY A 299 10.50 -3.49 14.65
N PRO A 300 11.34 -3.84 15.65
CA PRO A 300 12.78 -3.96 15.47
C PRO A 300 13.22 -4.99 14.43
N ALA A 301 12.43 -6.05 14.26
CA ALA A 301 12.71 -7.15 13.34
C ALA A 301 12.01 -6.97 11.97
N GLY A 302 11.16 -5.95 11.81
CA GLY A 302 10.35 -5.76 10.60
C GLY A 302 9.23 -6.79 10.41
N ASP A 303 8.87 -7.53 11.46
CA ASP A 303 7.94 -8.66 11.44
C ASP A 303 6.50 -8.30 11.87
N GLY A 304 6.24 -7.01 12.17
CA GLY A 304 4.91 -6.56 12.60
C GLY A 304 4.60 -6.84 14.07
N SER A 305 5.58 -7.25 14.87
CA SER A 305 5.36 -7.71 16.26
C SER A 305 5.13 -6.59 17.28
N THR A 306 5.43 -5.33 16.94
CA THR A 306 5.28 -4.23 17.90
C THR A 306 3.87 -3.66 17.86
N CYS A 307 3.01 -4.12 18.77
CA CYS A 307 1.63 -3.66 18.87
C CYS A 307 1.40 -2.75 20.08
N VAL A 308 0.72 -1.63 19.86
CA VAL A 308 0.37 -0.64 20.90
C VAL A 308 -1.14 -0.57 21.09
N PRO A 309 -1.64 -0.37 22.33
CA PRO A 309 -3.07 -0.16 22.58
C PRO A 309 -3.55 1.16 21.99
N LEU A 310 -4.79 1.13 21.49
CA LEU A 310 -5.51 2.29 20.99
C LEU A 310 -6.62 2.69 21.96
N VAL A 311 -6.80 4.00 22.11
CA VAL A 311 -7.92 4.62 22.82
C VAL A 311 -8.93 5.17 21.83
N ALA A 312 -10.21 5.02 22.15
CA ALA A 312 -11.30 5.53 21.31
C ALA A 312 -11.28 7.06 21.26
N GLY A 313 -11.67 7.63 20.11
CA GLY A 313 -11.71 9.08 19.91
C GLY A 313 -12.64 9.83 20.85
N ALA A 314 -13.68 9.17 21.39
CA ALA A 314 -14.52 9.77 22.43
C ALA A 314 -13.76 10.07 23.75
N ALA A 315 -12.60 9.44 23.95
CA ALA A 315 -11.75 9.67 25.11
C ALA A 315 -10.73 10.81 24.91
N VAL A 316 -10.51 11.27 23.67
CA VAL A 316 -9.62 12.40 23.42
C VAL A 316 -10.33 13.72 23.72
N GLY A 317 -9.69 14.58 24.50
CA GLY A 317 -10.24 15.86 24.92
C GLY A 317 -10.25 16.91 23.80
N SER A 318 -10.38 18.19 24.18
CA SER A 318 -10.31 19.31 23.24
C SER A 318 -8.96 19.39 22.52
N GLY A 319 -8.95 19.92 21.29
CA GLY A 319 -7.74 20.13 20.49
C GLY A 319 -7.45 19.04 19.45
N TYR A 320 -8.42 18.13 19.27
CA TYR A 320 -8.44 17.05 18.29
C TYR A 320 -9.57 17.22 17.26
N ASP A 321 -9.97 18.46 16.99
CA ASP A 321 -11.00 18.78 16.00
C ASP A 321 -10.40 18.74 14.58
N TYR A 322 -10.64 17.64 13.87
CA TYR A 322 -10.22 17.48 12.46
C TYR A 322 -11.17 18.22 11.52
N PRO A 323 -10.66 18.81 10.43
CA PRO A 323 -11.51 19.43 9.42
C PRO A 323 -12.38 18.39 8.72
N ALA A 324 -13.43 18.85 8.02
CA ALA A 324 -14.17 17.99 7.11
C ALA A 324 -13.23 17.39 6.04
N PRO A 325 -13.48 16.16 5.57
CA PRO A 325 -12.63 15.52 4.57
C PRO A 325 -12.38 16.41 3.36
N LEU A 326 -11.11 16.58 2.98
CA LEU A 326 -10.70 17.45 1.88
C LEU A 326 -11.40 17.00 0.59
N SER A 327 -12.37 17.80 0.13
CA SER A 327 -13.18 17.52 -1.05
C SER A 327 -13.78 16.10 -1.09
N GLY A 328 -14.16 15.57 0.08
CA GLY A 328 -14.75 14.23 0.19
C GLY A 328 -13.73 13.08 0.11
N ASN A 329 -12.42 13.36 0.07
CA ASN A 329 -11.39 12.34 0.09
C ASN A 329 -11.37 11.63 1.45
N ILE A 330 -11.63 10.32 1.41
CA ILE A 330 -11.74 9.48 2.60
C ILE A 330 -10.43 9.42 3.41
N ASN A 331 -9.25 9.60 2.82
CA ASN A 331 -7.97 9.64 3.53
C ASN A 331 -7.79 10.89 4.40
N TYR A 332 -8.69 11.87 4.31
CA TYR A 332 -8.74 13.06 5.16
C TYR A 332 -9.89 13.02 6.18
N ARG A 333 -10.49 11.85 6.42
CA ARG A 333 -11.52 11.69 7.46
C ARG A 333 -10.90 11.75 8.86
N ALA A 334 -11.72 12.12 9.84
CA ALA A 334 -11.28 12.17 11.23
C ALA A 334 -10.93 10.75 11.76
N PRO A 335 -9.87 10.61 12.57
CA PRO A 335 -9.55 9.35 13.22
C PRO A 335 -10.60 8.99 14.28
N ILE A 336 -10.88 7.70 14.41
CA ILE A 336 -11.78 7.13 15.42
C ILE A 336 -11.03 6.53 16.61
N ASN A 337 -9.73 6.31 16.49
CA ASN A 337 -8.87 5.77 17.52
C ASN A 337 -7.48 6.43 17.49
N TYR A 338 -6.81 6.45 18.63
CA TYR A 338 -5.52 7.11 18.83
C TYR A 338 -4.59 6.27 19.71
N ILE A 339 -3.29 6.53 19.62
CA ILE A 339 -2.26 6.01 20.52
C ILE A 339 -2.12 6.99 21.68
N ASP A 340 -2.24 6.55 22.94
CA ASP A 340 -1.93 7.39 24.11
C ASP A 340 -0.41 7.33 24.39
N LEU A 341 0.32 8.35 23.94
CA LEU A 341 1.78 8.38 24.01
C LEU A 341 2.31 8.31 25.45
N GLU A 342 1.57 8.84 26.42
CA GLU A 342 1.97 8.77 27.84
C GLU A 342 1.77 7.38 28.44
N ALA A 343 0.76 6.63 27.96
CA ALA A 343 0.48 5.28 28.43
C ALA A 343 1.40 4.23 27.79
N VAL A 344 1.72 4.40 26.51
CA VAL A 344 2.58 3.48 25.75
C VAL A 344 4.06 3.66 26.09
N GLY A 345 4.51 4.90 26.27
CA GLY A 345 5.93 5.21 26.40
C GLY A 345 6.67 5.08 25.07
N ASP A 346 8.00 5.03 25.16
CA ASP A 346 8.85 4.97 23.96
C ASP A 346 9.16 3.52 23.58
N VAL A 347 8.65 3.11 22.42
CA VAL A 347 8.77 1.74 21.89
C VAL A 347 9.37 1.78 20.49
N ALA A 348 10.16 0.76 20.14
CA ALA A 348 10.73 0.64 18.81
C ALA A 348 9.66 0.18 17.81
N ILE A 349 9.29 1.04 16.86
CA ILE A 349 8.23 0.80 15.87
C ILE A 349 8.78 0.39 14.50
N ALA A 350 10.09 0.48 14.30
CA ALA A 350 10.82 -0.12 13.19
C ALA A 350 12.24 -0.48 13.67
N ALA A 351 13.04 -1.11 12.79
CA ALA A 351 14.43 -1.47 13.09
C ALA A 351 15.27 -0.28 13.60
N ASN A 352 15.02 0.91 13.05
CA ASN A 352 15.82 2.11 13.32
C ASN A 352 15.00 3.32 13.79
N PHE A 353 13.74 3.11 14.19
CA PHE A 353 12.86 4.18 14.66
C PHE A 353 12.07 3.79 15.89
N THR A 354 11.96 4.75 16.82
CA THR A 354 11.12 4.69 18.01
C THR A 354 9.90 5.58 17.87
N LEU A 355 8.86 5.31 18.68
CA LEU A 355 7.62 6.08 18.66
C LEU A 355 7.85 7.56 19.00
N SER A 356 8.76 7.87 19.93
CA SER A 356 9.03 9.25 20.32
C SER A 356 9.71 10.09 19.23
N GLU A 357 10.43 9.46 18.30
CA GLU A 357 11.05 10.15 17.15
C GLU A 357 9.99 10.70 16.18
N VAL A 358 8.86 10.00 16.06
CA VAL A 358 7.80 10.35 15.10
C VAL A 358 6.56 10.97 15.75
N ALA A 359 6.36 10.79 17.05
CA ALA A 359 5.20 11.31 17.76
C ALA A 359 5.58 11.73 19.19
N GLN A 360 5.58 13.04 19.45
CA GLN A 360 5.89 13.60 20.77
C GLN A 360 4.63 14.05 21.50
N ALA A 361 4.50 13.70 22.79
CA ALA A 361 3.37 14.13 23.63
C ALA A 361 3.24 15.66 23.73
N SER A 362 4.35 16.41 23.57
CA SER A 362 4.35 17.88 23.51
C SER A 362 3.64 18.45 22.28
N LYS A 363 3.50 17.65 21.20
CA LYS A 363 2.76 17.98 19.97
C LYS A 363 1.32 17.44 19.98
N GLY A 364 0.93 16.78 21.08
CA GLY A 364 -0.36 16.14 21.29
C GLY A 364 -0.18 14.81 22.01
N ARG A 365 -0.83 14.62 23.16
CA ARG A 365 -0.74 13.37 23.96
C ARG A 365 -1.23 12.15 23.19
N TYR A 366 -2.34 12.29 22.49
CA TYR A 366 -2.93 11.25 21.65
C TYR A 366 -2.44 11.42 20.22
N ALA A 367 -1.93 10.35 19.62
CA ALA A 367 -1.31 10.39 18.31
C ALA A 367 -1.96 9.44 17.31
N VAL A 368 -1.79 9.79 16.03
CA VAL A 368 -2.08 8.92 14.90
C VAL A 368 -0.76 8.71 14.17
N VAL A 369 -0.37 7.46 13.95
CA VAL A 369 0.86 7.10 13.24
C VAL A 369 0.52 5.92 12.35
N GLN A 370 0.75 6.03 11.04
CA GLN A 370 0.41 4.99 10.08
C GLN A 370 1.51 3.92 10.02
N PRO A 371 1.19 2.62 10.17
CA PRO A 371 2.18 1.56 10.00
C PRO A 371 2.84 1.55 8.62
N HIS A 372 2.08 1.84 7.55
CA HIS A 372 2.63 1.92 6.19
C HIS A 372 3.69 3.04 6.08
N ALA A 373 3.42 4.22 6.66
CA ALA A 373 4.32 5.35 6.60
C ALA A 373 5.61 5.11 7.40
N ILE A 374 5.53 4.38 8.51
CA ILE A 374 6.70 3.92 9.26
C ILE A 374 7.53 2.90 8.48
N ALA A 375 6.89 1.98 7.75
CA ALA A 375 7.59 1.06 6.87
C ALA A 375 8.34 1.80 5.74
N ARG A 376 7.72 2.84 5.16
CA ARG A 376 8.36 3.69 4.15
C ARG A 376 9.51 4.50 4.71
N LEU A 377 9.35 5.09 5.91
CA LEU A 377 10.41 5.79 6.60
C LEU A 377 11.60 4.87 6.94
N GLN A 378 11.33 3.61 7.29
CA GLN A 378 12.37 2.59 7.47
C GLN A 378 13.11 2.29 6.16
N ALA A 379 12.39 2.13 5.05
CA ALA A 379 13.00 1.88 3.74
C ALA A 379 13.90 3.05 3.29
N LEU A 380 13.48 4.29 3.52
CA LEU A 380 14.32 5.47 3.29
C LEU A 380 15.61 5.40 4.10
N ARG A 381 15.54 5.00 5.38
CA ARG A 381 16.71 4.86 6.25
C ARG A 381 17.63 3.71 5.82
N ASP A 382 17.07 2.62 5.31
CA ASP A 382 17.86 1.49 4.79
C ASP A 382 18.64 1.89 3.53
N GLU A 383 18.08 2.77 2.68
CA GLU A 383 18.76 3.31 1.49
C GLU A 383 19.78 4.40 1.81
N LEU A 384 19.40 5.38 2.64
CA LEU A 384 20.16 6.64 2.81
C LEU A 384 21.12 6.62 4.01
N GLY A 385 20.94 5.66 4.92
CA GLY A 385 21.58 5.69 6.23
C GLY A 385 20.84 6.61 7.20
N ALA A 386 21.58 7.32 8.06
CA ALA A 386 20.95 8.14 9.10
C ALA A 386 20.09 9.28 8.49
N ILE A 387 18.88 9.45 9.01
CA ILE A 387 17.93 10.50 8.65
C ILE A 387 17.48 11.19 9.94
N GLY A 388 17.46 12.52 9.95
CA GLY A 388 16.89 13.29 11.04
C GLY A 388 15.38 13.43 10.85
N VAL A 389 14.59 13.16 11.88
CA VAL A 389 13.15 13.42 11.89
C VAL A 389 12.90 14.67 12.71
N ASN A 390 12.65 15.80 12.05
CA ASN A 390 12.35 17.07 12.72
C ASN A 390 10.92 17.07 13.28
N SER A 391 10.00 16.47 12.54
CA SER A 391 8.62 16.29 12.97
C SER A 391 7.96 15.10 12.29
N GLY A 392 7.05 14.45 13.00
CA GLY A 392 6.09 13.49 12.45
C GLY A 392 4.67 13.93 12.83
N TYR A 393 3.97 13.17 13.65
CA TYR A 393 2.60 13.49 14.06
C TYR A 393 2.45 14.86 14.74
N ARG A 394 1.38 15.58 14.37
CA ARG A 394 0.94 16.83 15.01
C ARG A 394 -0.56 16.75 15.29
N SER A 395 -0.99 17.03 16.52
CA SER A 395 -2.43 17.20 16.79
C SER A 395 -3.00 18.41 16.04
N PRO A 396 -4.32 18.47 15.75
CA PRO A 396 -4.94 19.61 15.07
C PRO A 396 -4.65 20.96 15.75
N SER A 397 -4.72 21.00 17.09
CA SER A 397 -4.41 22.20 17.88
C SER A 397 -2.94 22.61 17.78
N TYR A 398 -2.01 21.65 17.84
CA TYR A 398 -0.58 21.94 17.68
C TYR A 398 -0.28 22.41 16.25
N ASN A 399 -0.84 21.74 15.24
CA ASN A 399 -0.70 22.11 13.83
C ASN A 399 -1.14 23.56 13.59
N THR A 400 -2.27 23.96 14.18
CA THR A 400 -2.75 25.36 14.12
C THR A 400 -1.77 26.34 14.78
N THR A 401 -1.19 25.96 15.92
CA THR A 401 -0.24 26.82 16.67
C THR A 401 1.02 27.11 15.87
N VAL A 402 1.49 26.16 15.06
CA VAL A 402 2.64 26.34 14.17
C VAL A 402 2.28 26.93 12.80
N GLY A 403 1.01 27.25 12.57
CA GLY A 403 0.53 27.80 11.30
C GLY A 403 0.51 26.79 10.14
N GLY A 404 0.44 25.48 10.45
CA GLY A 404 0.39 24.43 9.45
C GLY A 404 -0.91 24.45 8.63
N ALA A 405 -0.89 23.81 7.46
CA ALA A 405 -2.04 23.71 6.58
C ALA A 405 -3.26 23.08 7.26
N THR A 406 -4.47 23.52 6.87
CA THR A 406 -5.74 23.02 7.46
C THR A 406 -5.88 21.50 7.35
N HIS A 407 -5.46 20.94 6.22
CA HIS A 407 -5.50 19.51 5.93
C HIS A 407 -4.11 18.86 5.96
N SER A 408 -3.18 19.39 6.78
CA SER A 408 -1.80 18.87 6.83
C SER A 408 -1.74 17.36 7.10
N ARG A 409 -0.88 16.65 6.37
CA ARG A 409 -0.75 15.19 6.48
C ARG A 409 -0.12 14.74 7.80
N HIS A 410 0.59 15.63 8.51
CA HIS A 410 1.06 15.37 9.87
C HIS A 410 -0.07 15.05 10.84
N MET A 411 -1.28 15.58 10.61
CA MET A 411 -2.44 15.29 11.45
C MET A 411 -2.99 13.88 11.23
N TYR A 412 -2.72 13.27 10.07
CA TYR A 412 -3.23 11.97 9.65
C TYR A 412 -2.21 10.83 9.83
N GLY A 413 -1.00 11.17 10.28
CA GLY A 413 0.00 10.21 10.77
C GLY A 413 0.90 9.61 9.69
N ASP A 414 0.92 10.17 8.48
CA ASP A 414 1.64 9.68 7.32
C ASP A 414 2.62 10.67 6.71
N ALA A 415 2.97 11.76 7.43
CA ALA A 415 3.94 12.76 6.99
C ALA A 415 5.09 12.93 7.97
N PHE A 416 6.27 13.18 7.42
CA PHE A 416 7.49 13.45 8.17
C PHE A 416 8.33 14.54 7.54
N ASP A 417 8.91 15.35 8.40
CA ASP A 417 9.80 16.44 8.05
C ASP A 417 11.23 15.94 8.28
N LEU A 418 11.89 15.59 7.19
CA LEU A 418 13.13 14.81 7.18
C LEU A 418 14.32 15.70 6.82
N ALA A 419 15.32 15.69 7.70
CA ALA A 419 16.59 16.38 7.48
C ALA A 419 17.67 15.38 7.04
N PRO A 420 18.48 15.72 6.02
CA PRO A 420 19.60 14.89 5.62
C PRO A 420 20.69 14.90 6.72
N VAL A 421 21.31 13.74 6.98
CA VAL A 421 22.46 13.63 7.91
C VAL A 421 23.75 13.33 7.15
N SER A 422 23.77 12.23 6.39
CA SER A 422 24.95 11.74 5.65
C SER A 422 24.87 11.96 4.14
N VAL A 423 23.69 12.29 3.62
CA VAL A 423 23.42 12.49 2.19
C VAL A 423 23.13 13.96 1.89
N SER A 424 23.05 14.33 0.61
CA SER A 424 22.60 15.67 0.23
C SER A 424 21.08 15.80 0.35
N LEU A 425 20.56 17.03 0.46
CA LEU A 425 19.12 17.29 0.45
C LEU A 425 18.47 16.74 -0.84
N GLY A 426 19.10 16.96 -2.00
CA GLY A 426 18.62 16.42 -3.28
C GLY A 426 18.59 14.89 -3.36
N THR A 427 19.49 14.20 -2.64
CA THR A 427 19.45 12.73 -2.52
C THR A 427 18.24 12.28 -1.70
N LEU A 428 17.96 12.99 -0.59
CA LEU A 428 16.80 12.71 0.26
C LEU A 428 15.47 13.00 -0.46
N GLU A 429 15.39 14.09 -1.24
CA GLU A 429 14.26 14.43 -2.12
C GLU A 429 13.96 13.31 -3.12
N SER A 430 15.00 12.86 -3.82
CA SER A 430 14.92 11.80 -4.83
C SER A 430 14.42 10.49 -4.22
N ALA A 431 14.94 10.15 -3.03
CA ALA A 431 14.53 8.96 -2.30
C ALA A 431 13.09 9.04 -1.78
N CYS A 432 12.65 10.18 -1.23
CA CYS A 432 11.23 10.35 -0.84
C CYS A 432 10.30 10.01 -2.02
N THR A 433 10.59 10.57 -3.20
CA THR A 433 9.79 10.35 -4.41
C THR A 433 9.87 8.90 -4.91
N SER A 434 11.06 8.29 -4.93
CA SER A 434 11.24 6.91 -5.39
C SER A 434 10.52 5.88 -4.51
N HIS A 435 10.35 6.18 -3.22
CA HIS A 435 9.57 5.40 -2.26
C HIS A 435 8.08 5.78 -2.22
N GLY A 436 7.58 6.49 -3.23
CA GLY A 436 6.16 6.81 -3.39
C GLY A 436 5.65 7.94 -2.50
N GLY A 437 6.55 8.67 -1.83
CA GLY A 437 6.19 9.83 -1.04
C GLY A 437 5.90 11.05 -1.91
N LYS A 438 4.89 11.83 -1.54
CA LYS A 438 4.71 13.18 -2.06
C LYS A 438 5.71 14.10 -1.38
N LEU A 439 6.55 14.74 -2.20
CA LEU A 439 7.64 15.61 -1.75
C LEU A 439 7.19 17.07 -1.68
N VAL A 440 7.50 17.76 -0.58
CA VAL A 440 7.57 19.23 -0.54
C VAL A 440 8.95 19.65 -0.06
N GLU A 441 9.60 20.53 -0.83
CA GLU A 441 10.97 20.98 -0.55
C GLU A 441 11.00 22.22 0.36
N TYR A 442 11.92 22.21 1.34
CA TYR A 442 12.28 23.36 2.17
C TYR A 442 13.81 23.52 2.21
N GLU A 443 14.30 24.68 2.65
CA GLU A 443 15.75 24.98 2.62
C GLU A 443 16.63 24.02 3.46
N THR A 444 16.07 23.44 4.52
CA THR A 444 16.84 22.65 5.51
C THR A 444 16.37 21.20 5.63
N HIS A 445 15.22 20.85 5.07
CA HIS A 445 14.57 19.56 5.20
C HIS A 445 13.59 19.35 4.05
N VAL A 446 13.07 18.14 3.92
CA VAL A 446 11.96 17.82 3.04
C VAL A 446 10.76 17.39 3.86
N HIS A 447 9.58 17.75 3.41
CA HIS A 447 8.36 17.10 3.86
C HIS A 447 8.07 15.93 2.92
N CYS A 448 7.91 14.75 3.49
CA CYS A 448 7.59 13.53 2.76
C CYS A 448 6.34 12.91 3.37
N ASP A 449 5.31 12.67 2.56
CA ASP A 449 4.08 12.05 3.02
C ASP A 449 3.52 11.00 2.06
N TRP A 450 2.73 10.06 2.58
CA TRP A 450 2.11 8.98 1.80
C TRP A 450 0.60 9.11 1.71
N ARG A 451 0.09 10.32 1.42
CA ARG A 451 -1.36 10.62 1.37
C ARG A 451 -2.21 9.76 0.42
N TYR A 452 -1.56 9.11 -0.54
CA TYR A 452 -2.20 8.21 -1.50
C TYR A 452 -2.36 6.78 -0.97
N ASP A 453 -1.58 6.40 0.04
CA ASP A 453 -1.72 5.12 0.71
C ASP A 453 -2.99 5.14 1.59
N PRO A 454 -3.78 4.05 1.63
CA PRO A 454 -4.95 3.98 2.50
C PRO A 454 -4.56 4.16 3.98
N VAL A 455 -5.29 5.03 4.67
CA VAL A 455 -5.16 5.17 6.13
C VAL A 455 -5.70 3.93 6.86
N ASP A 456 -5.04 3.52 7.93
CA ASP A 456 -5.35 2.29 8.66
C ASP A 456 -6.78 2.28 9.23
N ALA A 457 -7.52 1.19 8.97
CA ALA A 457 -8.92 1.07 9.37
C ALA A 457 -9.12 1.02 10.89
N LYS A 458 -8.12 0.60 11.69
CA LYS A 458 -8.18 0.67 13.15
C LYS A 458 -8.13 2.11 13.61
N LEU A 459 -7.37 2.97 12.93
CA LEU A 459 -7.27 4.39 13.26
C LEU A 459 -8.44 5.22 12.71
N PHE A 460 -8.96 4.89 11.52
CA PHE A 460 -9.91 5.74 10.77
C PHE A 460 -11.26 5.08 10.45
N GLY A 461 -11.48 3.84 10.89
CA GLY A 461 -12.64 3.05 10.52
C GLY A 461 -12.57 2.54 9.07
N ALA A 462 -13.41 1.56 8.75
CA ALA A 462 -13.56 1.10 7.37
C ALA A 462 -14.03 2.24 6.47
N ALA A 463 -13.46 2.35 5.27
CA ALA A 463 -13.97 3.26 4.26
C ALA A 463 -15.42 2.88 3.92
N ALA A 464 -16.35 3.83 3.95
CA ALA A 464 -17.69 3.59 3.42
C ALA A 464 -17.60 3.33 1.91
N LEU A 465 -18.36 2.35 1.40
CA LEU A 465 -18.46 2.04 -0.03
C LEU A 465 -18.81 3.31 -0.82
N GLY A 466 -17.82 3.86 -1.54
CA GLY A 466 -17.94 5.07 -2.36
C GLY A 466 -16.79 6.05 -2.16
N ALA A 467 -15.65 5.79 -2.81
CA ALA A 467 -14.60 6.81 -2.97
C ALA A 467 -14.96 7.71 -4.18
N PRO A 468 -14.95 9.04 -4.05
CA PRO A 468 -15.05 9.96 -5.18
C PRO A 468 -13.79 9.88 -6.08
N PRO A 469 -13.84 10.43 -7.32
CA PRO A 469 -12.74 10.41 -8.27
C PRO A 469 -11.52 11.13 -7.69
N GLU A 470 -10.33 10.73 -8.15
CA GLU A 470 -9.04 11.32 -7.79
C GLU A 470 -9.12 12.84 -7.63
N LEU A 471 -8.72 13.32 -6.45
CA LEU A 471 -8.71 14.73 -6.16
C LEU A 471 -7.42 15.35 -6.68
N ASP A 472 -7.56 16.47 -7.37
CA ASP A 472 -6.49 17.45 -7.59
C ASP A 472 -6.02 18.00 -6.23
N LEU A 473 -4.91 17.47 -5.73
CA LEU A 473 -4.30 17.85 -4.44
C LEU A 473 -3.50 19.16 -4.52
N SER A 474 -3.62 19.90 -5.63
CA SER A 474 -3.28 21.32 -5.67
C SER A 474 -4.37 22.18 -5.00
N LEU A 475 -5.57 21.62 -4.74
CA LEU A 475 -6.66 22.32 -4.06
C LEU A 475 -6.26 22.74 -2.64
N GLY A 476 -5.88 24.01 -2.49
CA GLY A 476 -5.48 24.66 -1.25
C GLY A 476 -4.07 25.22 -1.26
N LEU A 477 -3.22 24.75 -2.18
CA LEU A 477 -1.89 25.29 -2.42
C LEU A 477 -1.99 26.37 -3.50
N SER A 478 -1.47 27.55 -3.23
CA SER A 478 -1.38 28.59 -4.24
C SER A 478 0.00 29.19 -4.24
N ALA A 479 0.52 29.46 -5.42
CA ALA A 479 1.70 30.28 -5.62
C ALA A 479 1.40 31.25 -6.76
N ARG A 480 1.96 32.44 -6.68
CA ARG A 480 1.81 33.45 -7.73
C ARG A 480 3.13 34.14 -8.00
N LEU A 481 3.37 34.49 -9.25
CA LEU A 481 4.59 35.16 -9.64
C LEU A 481 4.40 36.67 -9.57
N GLU A 482 5.32 37.36 -8.89
CA GLU A 482 5.30 38.81 -8.72
C GLU A 482 6.67 39.40 -9.10
N LEU A 483 6.65 40.60 -9.70
CA LEU A 483 7.87 41.35 -10.06
C LEU A 483 7.84 42.71 -9.34
N HIS A 484 8.80 42.92 -8.43
CA HIS A 484 8.95 44.17 -7.68
C HIS A 484 10.39 44.66 -7.77
N ASP A 485 10.58 45.92 -8.17
CA ASP A 485 11.90 46.58 -8.27
C ASP A 485 12.95 45.76 -9.05
N GLY A 486 12.52 45.09 -10.14
CA GLY A 486 13.38 44.26 -10.99
C GLY A 486 13.79 42.91 -10.39
N ARG A 487 13.12 42.47 -9.30
CA ARG A 487 13.30 41.14 -8.71
C ARG A 487 12.00 40.35 -8.74
N TRP A 488 12.11 39.08 -9.10
CA TRP A 488 11.03 38.13 -9.09
C TRP A 488 10.83 37.54 -7.70
N TYR A 489 9.57 37.37 -7.32
CA TYR A 489 9.10 36.74 -6.09
C TYR A 489 8.00 35.74 -6.42
N ALA A 490 7.86 34.71 -5.60
CA ALA A 490 6.84 33.69 -5.77
C ALA A 490 6.17 33.38 -4.42
N PRO A 491 5.43 34.32 -3.80
CA PRO A 491 4.72 34.05 -2.54
C PRO A 491 3.79 32.85 -2.69
N ALA A 492 3.74 32.03 -1.64
CA ALA A 492 3.01 30.78 -1.65
C ALA A 492 2.25 30.58 -0.34
N GLU A 493 1.07 29.99 -0.43
CA GLU A 493 0.16 29.77 0.69
C GLU A 493 -0.37 28.34 0.68
N GLY A 494 -0.72 27.83 1.87
CA GLY A 494 -1.37 26.52 2.04
C GLY A 494 -0.45 25.32 2.26
N PHE A 495 0.87 25.54 2.31
CA PHE A 495 1.87 24.48 2.53
C PHE A 495 1.96 24.05 4.00
N ASP A 496 2.36 22.80 4.23
CA ASP A 496 2.28 22.12 5.53
C ASP A 496 3.23 22.69 6.60
N GLU A 497 4.31 23.38 6.24
CA GLU A 497 5.31 23.94 7.15
C GLU A 497 5.71 25.40 6.85
N GLY A 498 4.78 26.20 6.30
CA GLY A 498 5.04 27.60 5.98
C GLY A 498 5.65 27.78 4.60
N GLU A 499 6.73 28.55 4.46
CA GLU A 499 7.26 28.97 3.16
C GLU A 499 8.14 27.89 2.48
N PRO A 500 7.70 27.29 1.35
CA PRO A 500 8.47 26.25 0.65
C PRO A 500 9.71 26.79 -0.08
N MET A 501 10.62 25.91 -0.52
CA MET A 501 11.76 26.32 -1.35
C MET A 501 11.28 26.85 -2.72
N ARG A 502 12.00 27.83 -3.29
CA ARG A 502 11.83 28.27 -4.68
C ARG A 502 13.08 27.90 -5.46
N ARG A 503 12.92 27.14 -6.54
CA ARG A 503 13.95 26.88 -7.55
C ARG A 503 13.63 27.72 -8.77
N TRP A 504 14.51 28.63 -9.11
CA TRP A 504 14.38 29.58 -10.20
C TRP A 504 15.21 29.13 -11.39
N THR A 505 14.65 29.25 -12.59
CA THR A 505 15.36 29.02 -13.84
C THR A 505 15.16 30.23 -14.75
N ALA A 506 16.26 30.81 -15.22
CA ALA A 506 16.26 31.84 -16.25
C ALA A 506 16.56 31.19 -17.60
N LEU A 507 15.69 31.43 -18.59
CA LEU A 507 15.82 30.92 -19.94
C LEU A 507 15.98 32.08 -20.94
N ASP A 508 16.78 31.89 -21.98
CA ASP A 508 16.84 32.80 -23.13
C ASP A 508 15.65 32.61 -24.09
N ALA A 509 15.65 33.36 -25.20
CA ALA A 509 14.56 33.33 -26.18
C ALA A 509 14.44 31.99 -26.94
N ASP A 510 15.51 31.20 -26.96
CA ASP A 510 15.55 29.87 -27.60
C ASP A 510 15.25 28.74 -26.59
N GLY A 511 15.00 29.09 -25.32
CA GLY A 511 14.72 28.16 -24.23
C GLY A 511 15.97 27.56 -23.59
N ALA A 512 17.16 28.11 -23.83
CA ALA A 512 18.38 27.64 -23.19
C ALA A 512 18.51 28.22 -21.78
N VAL A 513 18.92 27.38 -20.82
CA VAL A 513 19.16 27.77 -19.43
C VAL A 513 20.35 28.72 -19.35
N LEU A 514 20.09 29.93 -18.85
CA LEU A 514 21.09 30.95 -18.55
C LEU A 514 21.59 30.85 -17.12
N GLU A 515 20.69 30.64 -16.16
CA GLU A 515 21.01 30.57 -14.73
C GLU A 515 19.94 29.79 -13.97
N GLU A 516 20.39 29.02 -12.97
CA GLU A 516 19.53 28.38 -11.96
C GLU A 516 19.91 28.91 -10.58
N ALA A 517 18.91 29.18 -9.74
CA ALA A 517 19.14 29.68 -8.39
C ALA A 517 18.06 29.19 -7.41
N THR A 518 18.37 29.24 -6.12
CA THR A 518 17.38 29.00 -5.05
C THR A 518 17.24 30.23 -4.16
N GLY A 519 16.04 30.42 -3.60
CA GLY A 519 15.77 31.43 -2.58
C GLY A 519 14.48 32.22 -2.80
N GLY A 520 14.05 32.98 -1.79
CA GLY A 520 12.75 33.67 -1.80
C GLY A 520 12.57 34.76 -2.87
N SER A 521 13.65 35.17 -3.56
CA SER A 521 13.58 36.09 -4.70
C SER A 521 14.71 35.87 -5.68
N PHE A 522 14.50 36.25 -6.94
CA PHE A 522 15.46 36.03 -8.02
C PHE A 522 15.64 37.28 -8.88
N ALA A 523 16.89 37.60 -9.21
CA ALA A 523 17.21 38.64 -10.19
C ALA A 523 17.66 37.95 -11.46
N ALA A 524 16.81 37.99 -12.48
CA ALA A 524 17.11 37.35 -13.75
C ALA A 524 18.35 38.02 -14.42
N PRO A 525 19.29 37.23 -14.95
CA PRO A 525 20.45 37.77 -15.64
C PRO A 525 20.07 38.50 -16.94
N ALA A 526 21.01 39.27 -17.50
CA ALA A 526 20.80 39.92 -18.78
C ALA A 526 20.64 38.87 -19.91
N GLY A 527 19.64 39.08 -20.77
CA GLY A 527 19.34 38.15 -21.87
C GLY A 527 18.26 37.12 -21.55
N THR A 528 17.76 37.09 -20.31
CA THR A 528 16.58 36.27 -19.95
C THR A 528 15.35 36.74 -20.71
N ALA A 529 14.70 35.80 -21.40
CA ALA A 529 13.41 36.00 -22.05
C ALA A 529 12.25 35.39 -21.23
N HIS A 530 12.54 34.34 -20.46
CA HIS A 530 11.56 33.65 -19.61
C HIS A 530 12.16 33.34 -18.24
N VAL A 531 11.36 33.52 -17.19
CA VAL A 531 11.67 33.06 -15.84
C VAL A 531 10.67 31.98 -15.46
N GLU A 532 11.19 30.86 -14.98
CA GLU A 532 10.44 29.77 -14.40
C GLU A 532 10.76 29.67 -12.91
N VAL A 533 9.79 29.26 -12.11
CA VAL A 533 9.99 28.93 -10.70
C VAL A 533 9.19 27.70 -10.32
N LEU A 534 9.88 26.74 -9.72
CA LEU A 534 9.29 25.58 -9.08
C LEU A 534 9.22 25.85 -7.57
N VAL A 535 7.99 25.91 -7.04
CA VAL A 535 7.69 26.19 -5.63
C VAL A 535 7.43 24.87 -4.91
N GLY A 536 8.32 24.53 -3.98
CA GLY A 536 8.24 23.34 -3.12
C GLY A 536 8.19 22.02 -3.88
N ALA A 537 8.73 21.94 -5.10
CA ALA A 537 8.57 20.82 -6.04
C ALA A 537 7.13 20.47 -6.44
N GLN A 538 6.16 21.34 -6.17
CA GLN A 538 4.73 21.07 -6.38
C GLN A 538 4.06 22.03 -7.37
N HIS A 539 4.53 23.27 -7.46
CA HIS A 539 3.90 24.28 -8.31
C HIS A 539 4.92 24.95 -9.21
N GLU A 540 4.77 24.75 -10.52
CA GLU A 540 5.57 25.41 -11.54
C GLU A 540 4.83 26.65 -12.06
N LEU A 541 5.53 27.78 -12.08
CA LEU A 541 5.05 29.05 -12.61
C LEU A 541 6.07 29.59 -13.60
N SER A 542 5.60 30.25 -14.65
CA SER A 542 6.47 30.90 -15.63
C SER A 542 5.94 32.25 -16.08
N ALA A 543 6.84 33.16 -16.45
CA ALA A 543 6.51 34.43 -17.07
C ALA A 543 7.57 34.87 -18.07
N ARG A 544 7.16 35.69 -19.04
CA ARG A 544 8.06 36.41 -19.93
C ARG A 544 8.68 37.60 -19.22
N VAL A 545 9.95 37.86 -19.52
CA VAL A 545 10.67 39.07 -19.13
C VAL A 545 10.61 40.03 -20.33
N ASP A 546 9.81 41.09 -20.21
CA ASP A 546 9.64 42.13 -21.24
C ASP A 546 10.76 43.18 -21.23
#